data_AF-A0A1F9G0Z9-F1
#
_entry.id   AF-A0A1F9G0Z9-F1
#
_cell.length_a   1.000
_cell.length_b   1.000
_cell.length_c   1.000
_cell.angle_alpha   90.00
_cell.angle_beta   90.00
_cell.angle_gamma   90.00
#
_symmetry.space_group_name_H-M   'P 1'
#
loop_
_entity.id
_entity.type
_entity.pdbx_description
1 polymer ?
#
loop_
_entity_poly.entity_id
_entity_poly.type
_entity_poly.pdbx_seq_one_letter_code
_entity_poly.pdbx_strand_id
1 'polypeptide(L)'
;IERLSEGEQCVCDLTGMLDTTQSRLSFHLKALKDAGILMDRREGRWVYYALNAEVIEEVEQFVSSLKAHSRRLRRASKCCD
;
A
#
# COMPACT_ATOMS: atom_id res chain seq x y z
N ILE A 1 -1.02 -5.96 -6.25
CA ILE A 1 -1.18 -4.56 -5.79
C ILE A 1 -1.59 -3.67 -6.95
N GLU A 2 -0.93 -3.71 -8.11
CA GLU A 2 -1.34 -2.92 -9.30
C GLU A 2 -2.83 -3.08 -9.66
N ARG A 3 -3.40 -4.29 -9.63
CA ARG A 3 -4.83 -4.47 -9.94
C ARG A 3 -5.81 -3.85 -8.93
N LEU A 4 -5.39 -3.59 -7.69
CA LEU A 4 -6.20 -2.84 -6.72
C LEU A 4 -6.25 -1.34 -7.06
N SER A 5 -5.38 -0.85 -7.95
CA SER A 5 -5.50 0.49 -8.52
C SER A 5 -6.57 0.59 -9.62
N GLU A 6 -7.06 -0.55 -10.12
CA GLU A 6 -8.14 -0.63 -11.11
C GLU A 6 -9.54 -0.81 -10.47
N GLY A 7 -9.63 -1.05 -9.16
CA GLY A 7 -10.90 -1.19 -8.42
C GLY A 7 -10.86 -2.20 -7.29
N GLU A 8 -12.01 -2.40 -6.63
CA GLU A 8 -12.17 -3.41 -5.57
C GLU A 8 -12.01 -4.83 -6.13
N GLN A 9 -11.23 -5.69 -5.46
CA GLN A 9 -11.00 -7.07 -5.89
C GLN A 9 -11.39 -8.07 -4.81
N CYS A 10 -12.02 -9.17 -5.21
CA CYS A 10 -12.36 -10.27 -4.30
C CYS A 10 -11.11 -11.08 -3.93
N VAL A 11 -11.07 -11.59 -2.70
CA VAL A 11 -10.01 -12.49 -2.22
C VAL A 11 -9.80 -13.69 -3.13
N CYS A 12 -10.87 -14.26 -3.70
CA CYS A 12 -10.77 -15.44 -4.54
C CYS A 12 -10.09 -15.15 -5.88
N ASP A 13 -10.36 -13.99 -6.47
CA ASP A 13 -9.68 -13.54 -7.69
C ASP A 13 -8.21 -13.26 -7.42
N LEU A 14 -7.90 -12.61 -6.29
CA LEU A 14 -6.52 -12.35 -5.86
C LEU A 14 -5.74 -13.65 -5.59
N THR A 15 -6.39 -14.68 -5.02
CA THR A 15 -5.76 -15.98 -4.73
C THR A 15 -5.42 -16.73 -6.01
N GLY A 16 -6.35 -16.77 -6.98
CA GLY A 16 -6.14 -17.43 -8.26
C GLY A 16 -5.06 -16.76 -9.13
N MET A 17 -4.89 -15.45 -9.00
CA MET A 17 -3.92 -14.68 -9.80
C MET A 17 -2.49 -14.69 -9.25
N LEU A 18 -2.32 -14.80 -7.93
CA LEU A 18 -1.01 -14.71 -7.29
C LEU A 18 -0.32 -16.07 -7.14
N ASP A 19 -0.90 -17.14 -7.70
CA ASP A 19 -0.45 -18.54 -7.64
C ASP A 19 0.09 -18.93 -6.24
N THR A 20 -0.61 -18.42 -5.21
CA THR A 20 -0.21 -18.52 -3.81
C THR A 20 -1.34 -19.12 -3.01
N THR A 21 -0.99 -19.76 -1.90
CA THR A 21 -1.99 -20.31 -0.99
C THR A 21 -2.81 -19.18 -0.36
N GLN A 22 -4.13 -19.37 -0.26
CA GLN A 22 -5.07 -18.43 0.37
C GLN A 22 -4.58 -17.94 1.74
N SER A 23 -3.98 -18.80 2.56
CA SER A 23 -3.45 -18.47 3.88
C SER A 23 -2.30 -17.46 3.84
N ARG A 24 -1.37 -17.59 2.90
CA ARG A 24 -0.25 -16.62 2.73
C ARG A 24 -0.77 -15.28 2.21
N LEU A 25 -1.70 -15.31 1.26
CA LEU A 25 -2.29 -14.09 0.74
C LEU A 25 -3.08 -13.33 1.81
N SER A 26 -3.91 -14.02 2.59
CA SER A 26 -4.64 -13.40 3.69
C SER A 26 -3.71 -12.78 4.73
N PHE A 27 -2.55 -13.36 5.00
CA PHE A 27 -1.55 -12.77 5.89
C PHE A 27 -1.02 -11.43 5.34
N HIS A 28 -0.64 -11.38 4.07
CA HIS A 28 -0.16 -10.14 3.44
C HIS A 28 -1.27 -9.07 3.34
N LEU A 29 -2.48 -9.45 2.93
CA LEU A 29 -3.62 -8.53 2.86
C LEU A 29 -3.99 -7.99 4.24
N LYS A 30 -3.90 -8.83 5.28
CA LYS A 30 -4.11 -8.40 6.66
C LYS A 30 -3.02 -7.43 7.12
N ALA A 31 -1.76 -7.69 6.83
CA ALA A 31 -0.67 -6.75 7.16
C ALA A 31 -0.86 -5.39 6.46
N LEU A 32 -1.27 -5.38 5.18
CA LEU A 32 -1.53 -4.16 4.43
C LEU A 32 -2.78 -3.41 4.93
N LYS A 33 -3.83 -4.14 5.34
CA LYS A 33 -5.01 -3.55 6.01
C LYS A 33 -4.66 -2.98 7.37
N ASP A 34 -3.91 -3.72 8.19
CA ASP A 34 -3.50 -3.29 9.53
C ASP A 34 -2.57 -2.05 9.44
N ALA A 35 -1.85 -1.89 8.32
CA ALA A 35 -1.09 -0.68 7.99
C ALA A 35 -1.94 0.47 7.38
N GLY A 36 -3.25 0.29 7.20
CA GLY A 36 -4.17 1.28 6.64
C GLY A 36 -4.12 1.44 5.12
N ILE A 37 -3.23 0.73 4.42
CA ILE A 37 -3.02 0.82 2.96
C ILE A 37 -4.21 0.22 2.20
N LEU A 38 -4.88 -0.78 2.78
CA LEU A 38 -6.06 -1.40 2.20
C LEU A 38 -7.31 -1.17 3.05
N MET A 39 -8.41 -0.93 2.38
CA MET A 39 -9.77 -1.00 2.93
C MET A 39 -10.39 -2.35 2.57
N ASP A 40 -11.27 -2.85 3.44
CA ASP A 40 -12.08 -4.04 3.15
C ASP A 40 -13.57 -3.75 3.20
N ARG A 41 -14.30 -4.34 2.25
CA ARG A 41 -15.76 -4.33 2.21
C ARG A 41 -16.27 -5.76 2.20
N ARG A 42 -17.20 -6.07 3.08
CA ARG A 42 -17.84 -7.39 3.14
C ARG A 42 -19.17 -7.34 2.43
N GLU A 43 -19.37 -8.24 1.48
CA GLU A 43 -20.64 -8.42 0.77
C GLU A 43 -21.03 -9.90 0.83
N GLY A 44 -21.97 -10.22 1.71
CA GLY A 44 -22.36 -11.60 2.02
C GLY A 44 -21.20 -12.42 2.58
N ARG A 45 -20.81 -13.49 1.89
CA ARG A 45 -19.68 -14.37 2.26
C ARG A 45 -18.33 -13.87 1.75
N TRP A 46 -18.32 -12.85 0.89
CA TRP A 46 -17.13 -12.40 0.18
C TRP A 46 -16.54 -11.15 0.83
N VAL A 47 -15.20 -11.06 0.79
CA VAL A 47 -14.46 -9.89 1.24
C VAL A 47 -13.74 -9.31 0.04
N TYR A 48 -13.96 -8.02 -0.18
CA TYR A 48 -13.35 -7.22 -1.22
C TYR A 48 -12.30 -6.33 -0.59
N TYR A 49 -11.15 -6.19 -1.25
CA TYR A 49 -10.09 -5.27 -0.85
C TYR A 49 -9.98 -4.15 -1.87
N ALA A 50 -9.73 -2.94 -1.39
CA ALA A 50 -9.48 -1.75 -2.20
C ALA A 50 -8.28 -0.99 -1.63
N LEU A 51 -7.56 -0.24 -2.47
CA LEU A 51 -6.54 0.69 -1.98
C LEU A 51 -7.20 1.85 -1.24
N ASN A 52 -6.60 2.23 -0.12
CA ASN A 52 -6.96 3.45 0.57
C ASN A 52 -6.24 4.65 -0.07
N ALA A 53 -6.95 5.39 -0.93
CA ALA A 53 -6.37 6.52 -1.64
C ALA A 53 -5.79 7.58 -0.70
N GLU A 54 -6.44 7.85 0.44
CA GLU A 54 -5.99 8.84 1.42
C GLU A 54 -4.62 8.49 2.01
N VAL A 55 -4.42 7.21 2.35
CA VAL A 55 -3.13 6.74 2.91
C VAL A 55 -2.03 6.75 1.84
N ILE A 56 -2.37 6.45 0.59
CA ILE A 56 -1.40 6.54 -0.52
C ILE A 56 -0.94 7.99 -0.71
N GLU A 57 -1.87 8.94 -0.70
CA GLU A 57 -1.55 10.37 -0.77
C GLU A 57 -0.69 10.84 0.42
N GLU A 58 -1.02 10.39 1.63
CA GLU A 58 -0.24 10.72 2.84
C GLU A 58 1.20 10.17 2.75
N VAL A 59 1.35 8.93 2.30
CA VAL A 59 2.66 8.30 2.09
C VAL A 59 3.45 9.04 1.01
N GLU A 60 2.81 9.44 -0.08
CA GLU A 60 3.45 10.23 -1.13
C GLU A 60 3.96 11.58 -0.61
N GLN A 61 3.15 12.29 0.18
CA GLN A 61 3.53 13.55 0.82
C GLN A 61 4.69 13.36 1.80
N PHE A 62 4.63 12.31 2.62
CA PHE A 62 5.67 11.98 3.57
C PHE A 62 7.00 11.67 2.87
N VAL A 63 6.99 10.81 1.84
CA VAL A 63 8.18 10.50 1.04
C VAL A 63 8.73 11.75 0.34
N SER A 64 7.86 12.62 -0.16
CA SER A 64 8.26 13.89 -0.77
C SER A 64 8.93 14.83 0.23
N SER A 65 8.39 14.91 1.45
CA SER A 65 8.99 15.64 2.57
C SER A 65 10.38 15.07 2.93
N LEU A 66 10.50 13.74 3.06
CA LEU A 66 11.79 13.09 3.34
C LEU A 66 12.82 13.36 2.25
N LYS A 67 12.42 13.31 0.97
CA LYS A 67 13.29 13.67 -0.17
C LYS A 67 13.75 15.14 -0.07
N ALA A 68 12.88 16.06 0.32
CA ALA A 68 13.25 17.47 0.51
C ALA A 68 14.24 17.65 1.67
N HIS A 69 13.98 17.01 2.81
CA HIS A 69 14.87 17.03 3.97
C HIS A 69 16.24 16.40 3.69
N SER A 70 16.27 15.23 3.04
CA SER A 70 17.50 14.56 2.64
C SER A 70 18.35 15.40 1.68
N ARG A 71 17.72 16.06 0.69
CA ARG A 71 18.40 17.02 -0.19
C ARG A 71 19.01 18.18 0.59
N ARG A 72 18.32 18.70 1.60
CA ARG A 72 18.82 19.78 2.45
C ARG A 72 20.03 19.35 3.28
N LEU A 73 19.97 18.17 3.90
CA LEU A 73 21.08 17.59 4.66
C LEU A 73 22.32 17.39 3.78
N ARG A 74 22.14 16.86 2.57
CA ARG A 74 23.23 16.71 1.58
C ARG A 74 23.85 18.04 1.16
N ARG A 75 23.05 19.11 1.04
CA ARG A 75 23.54 20.44 0.68
C ARG A 75 24.27 21.12 1.82
N ALA A 76 23.78 21.00 3.05
CA ALA A 76 24.45 21.52 4.25
C ALA A 76 25.81 20.84 4.49
N SER A 77 25.91 19.54 4.21
CA SER A 77 27.17 18.78 4.30
C SER A 77 28.20 19.15 3.21
N LYS A 78 27.84 19.99 2.23
CA LYS A 78 28.70 20.37 1.09
C LYS A 78 29.32 21.76 1.22
N CYS A 79 29.10 22.47 2.33
CA CYS A 79 29.50 23.88 2.49
C CYS A 79 30.81 24.10 3.27
N CYS A 80 31.72 23.11 3.31
CA CYS A 80 33.08 23.32 3.82
C CYS A 80 34.08 22.89 2.74
N ASP A 81 34.38 23.83 1.85
CA ASP A 81 35.65 23.98 1.12
C ASP A 81 36.07 25.44 1.26
#